data_AF-A0AAE1B114-F1
#
_entry.id   AF-A0AAE1B114-F1
#
_cell.length_a   1.000
_cell.length_b   1.000
_cell.length_c   1.000
_cell.angle_alpha   90.00
_cell.angle_beta   90.00
_cell.angle_gamma   90.00
#
_symmetry.space_group_name_H-M   'P 1'
#
loop_
_entity.id
_entity.type
_entity.pdbx_description
1 polymer ?
#
loop_
_entity_poly.entity_id
_entity_poly.type
_entity_poly.pdbx_seq_one_letter_code
_entity_poly.pdbx_strand_id
1 'polypeptide(L)'
;MLMDNTGPSGSLDRFQQAMLISRKAADPETKASPALILFGRPIRDAMGGYCPHNTCQETLSFIEKALARRHSREHEKWSEHTQVLPPLKVGNHVYVQNLVGNHPKKWERTGVITEVHQFHL
;
A
#
# COMPACT_ATOMS: atom_id res chain seq x y z
N MET A 1 1.97 18.70 -16.75
CA MET A 1 0.67 18.00 -16.77
C MET A 1 0.85 16.72 -17.58
N LEU A 2 0.15 15.63 -17.24
CA LEU A 2 0.20 14.34 -17.95
C LEU A 2 -0.59 14.35 -19.27
N MET A 3 -0.72 15.54 -19.86
CA MET A 3 -1.41 15.81 -21.11
C MET A 3 -0.28 15.90 -22.13
N ASP A 4 -0.41 15.20 -23.27
CA ASP A 4 0.59 15.10 -24.36
C ASP A 4 1.56 13.90 -24.33
N ASN A 5 1.19 12.82 -23.63
CA ASN A 5 1.96 11.57 -23.59
C ASN A 5 1.53 10.52 -24.64
N THR A 6 0.74 10.94 -25.63
CA THR A 6 0.34 10.12 -26.77
C THR A 6 1.26 10.36 -27.96
N GLY A 7 1.83 9.30 -28.53
CA GLY A 7 2.63 9.37 -29.74
C GLY A 7 1.81 9.79 -30.97
N PRO A 8 2.46 10.12 -32.10
CA PRO A 8 1.81 10.58 -33.33
C PRO A 8 0.73 9.63 -33.88
N SER A 9 0.79 8.34 -33.51
CA SER A 9 -0.16 7.30 -33.87
C SER A 9 -1.24 7.04 -32.82
N GLY A 10 -1.33 7.85 -31.76
CA GLY A 10 -2.22 7.63 -30.62
C GLY A 10 -1.70 6.58 -29.63
N SER A 11 -0.44 6.16 -29.73
CA SER A 11 0.16 5.20 -28.79
C SER A 11 0.37 5.84 -27.41
N LEU A 12 -0.15 5.22 -26.36
CA LEU A 12 0.10 5.64 -24.98
C LEU A 12 1.58 5.45 -24.61
N ASP A 13 2.17 6.37 -23.85
CA ASP A 13 3.48 6.17 -23.25
C ASP A 13 3.48 5.02 -22.21
N ARG A 14 4.68 4.57 -21.82
CA ARG A 14 4.83 3.45 -20.86
C ARG A 14 4.20 3.76 -19.50
N PHE A 15 4.17 5.03 -19.10
CA PHE A 15 3.63 5.44 -17.81
C PHE A 15 2.10 5.35 -17.78
N GLN A 16 1.42 5.88 -18.79
CA GLN A 16 -0.02 5.78 -18.97
C GLN A 16 -0.45 4.32 -19.16
N GLN A 17 0.32 3.52 -19.89
CA GLN A 17 0.09 2.08 -20.00
C GLN A 17 0.16 1.40 -18.62
N ALA A 18 1.19 1.67 -17.81
CA ALA A 18 1.33 1.11 -16.47
C ALA A 18 0.16 1.51 -15.56
N MET A 19 -0.26 2.78 -15.62
CA MET A 19 -1.42 3.28 -14.88
C MET A 19 -2.72 2.59 -15.30
N LEU A 20 -2.91 2.38 -16.61
CA LEU A 20 -4.08 1.68 -17.15
C LEU A 20 -4.10 0.21 -16.72
N ILE A 21 -2.94 -0.48 -16.77
CA ILE A 21 -2.78 -1.85 -16.30
C ILE A 21 -3.12 -1.94 -14.81
N SER A 22 -2.53 -1.07 -13.98
CA SER A 22 -2.79 -1.02 -12.54
C SER A 22 -4.28 -0.85 -12.21
N ARG A 23 -5.00 0.00 -12.96
CA ARG A 23 -6.44 0.21 -12.75
C ARG A 23 -7.33 -0.93 -13.25
N LYS A 24 -6.86 -1.69 -14.25
CA LYS A 24 -7.58 -2.83 -14.81
C LYS A 24 -7.35 -4.12 -14.04
N ALA A 25 -6.21 -4.26 -13.37
CA ALA A 25 -5.86 -5.45 -12.62
C ALA A 25 -6.84 -5.68 -11.46
N ALA A 26 -7.51 -6.83 -11.45
CA ALA A 26 -8.34 -7.25 -10.34
C ALA A 26 -7.46 -7.81 -9.21
N ASP A 27 -7.76 -7.44 -7.98
CA ASP A 27 -7.08 -8.03 -6.83
C ASP A 27 -7.56 -9.49 -6.64
N PRO A 28 -6.66 -10.46 -6.38
CA PRO A 28 -7.02 -11.87 -6.32
C PRO A 28 -8.02 -12.23 -5.22
N GLU A 29 -8.09 -11.46 -4.13
CA GLU A 29 -8.93 -11.77 -2.97
C GLU A 29 -10.29 -11.09 -3.06
N THR A 30 -10.32 -9.83 -3.50
CA THR A 30 -11.56 -9.06 -3.68
C THR A 30 -12.23 -9.30 -5.04
N LYS A 31 -11.50 -9.85 -6.02
CA LYS A 31 -11.90 -10.01 -7.44
C LYS A 31 -12.34 -8.70 -8.13
N ALA A 32 -12.08 -7.56 -7.50
CA ALA A 32 -12.45 -6.25 -8.01
C ALA A 32 -11.20 -5.50 -8.49
N SER A 33 -11.33 -4.82 -9.63
CA SER A 33 -10.30 -3.89 -10.10
C SER A 33 -10.60 -2.47 -9.62
N PRO A 34 -9.59 -1.58 -9.47
CA PRO A 34 -9.81 -0.18 -9.12
C PRO A 34 -10.86 0.51 -10.01
N ALA A 35 -10.86 0.19 -11.31
CA ALA A 35 -11.86 0.67 -12.25
C ALA A 35 -13.27 0.17 -11.92
N LEU A 36 -13.42 -1.12 -11.60
CA LEU A 36 -14.71 -1.71 -11.25
C LEU A 36 -15.27 -1.10 -9.96
N ILE A 37 -14.43 -0.89 -8.95
CA ILE A 37 -14.80 -0.30 -7.67
C ILE A 37 -15.33 1.12 -7.87
N LEU A 38 -14.60 1.93 -8.63
CA LEU A 38 -14.94 3.33 -8.79
C LEU A 38 -16.09 3.53 -9.77
N PHE A 39 -16.08 2.84 -10.92
CA PHE A 39 -17.00 3.13 -12.03
C PHE A 39 -18.12 2.10 -12.20
N GLY A 40 -18.13 1.02 -11.41
CA GLY A 40 -19.04 -0.11 -11.59
C GLY A 40 -18.81 -0.90 -12.88
N ARG A 41 -17.73 -0.60 -13.63
CA ARG A 41 -17.42 -1.22 -14.92
C ARG A 41 -15.92 -1.20 -15.22
N PRO A 42 -15.41 -2.17 -16.00
CA PRO A 42 -14.04 -2.12 -16.49
C PRO A 42 -13.85 -0.96 -17.50
N ILE A 43 -12.72 -0.26 -17.41
CA ILE A 43 -12.33 0.80 -18.36
C ILE A 43 -11.72 0.14 -19.60
N ARG A 44 -12.05 0.62 -20.81
CA ARG A 44 -11.48 0.11 -22.06
C ARG A 44 -10.22 0.88 -22.49
N ASP A 45 -10.32 2.18 -22.78
CA ASP A 45 -9.27 2.85 -23.57
C ASP A 45 -8.69 4.13 -22.95
N ALA A 46 -9.45 4.85 -22.12
CA ALA A 46 -8.99 6.12 -21.54
C ALA A 46 -9.31 6.24 -20.05
N MET A 47 -8.46 6.99 -19.36
CA MET A 47 -8.67 7.39 -17.97
C MET A 47 -9.87 8.36 -17.93
N GLY A 48 -11.07 7.84 -17.68
CA GLY A 48 -12.27 8.64 -17.56
C GLY A 48 -12.19 9.63 -16.39
N GLY A 49 -13.01 10.69 -16.46
CA GLY A 49 -13.19 11.62 -15.35
C GLY A 49 -13.71 10.92 -14.09
N TYR A 50 -13.50 11.53 -12.92
CA TYR A 50 -13.97 10.98 -11.65
C TYR A 50 -15.50 11.01 -11.59
N CYS A 51 -16.13 9.84 -11.73
CA CYS A 51 -17.57 9.65 -11.65
C CYS A 51 -17.87 8.37 -10.87
N PRO A 52 -17.92 8.42 -9.52
CA PRO A 52 -18.14 7.25 -8.71
C PRO A 52 -19.54 6.66 -8.98
N HIS A 53 -19.61 5.34 -9.11
CA HIS A 53 -20.88 4.62 -9.22
C HIS A 53 -21.59 4.60 -7.86
N ASN A 54 -22.92 4.46 -7.85
CA ASN A 54 -23.72 4.46 -6.62
C ASN A 54 -23.33 3.32 -5.66
N THR A 55 -22.92 2.16 -6.17
CA THR A 55 -22.47 1.01 -5.36
C THR A 55 -20.99 1.10 -4.93
N CYS A 56 -20.30 2.20 -5.25
CA CYS A 56 -18.88 2.38 -4.90
C CYS A 56 -18.65 2.24 -3.39
N GLN A 57 -19.49 2.87 -2.57
CA GLN A 57 -19.36 2.81 -1.10
C GLN A 57 -19.56 1.38 -0.56
N GLU A 58 -20.58 0.67 -1.05
CA GLU A 58 -20.84 -0.71 -0.65
C GLU A 58 -19.70 -1.63 -1.05
N THR A 59 -19.18 -1.46 -2.27
CA THR A 59 -18.04 -2.23 -2.79
C THR A 59 -16.78 -1.97 -1.96
N LEU A 60 -16.50 -0.71 -1.59
CA LEU A 60 -15.40 -0.35 -0.70
C LEU A 60 -15.53 -1.00 0.68
N SER A 61 -16.74 -1.05 1.25
CA SER A 61 -16.99 -1.70 2.54
C SER A 61 -16.73 -3.21 2.51
N PHE A 62 -17.06 -3.87 1.40
CA PHE A 62 -16.77 -5.28 1.19
C PHE A 62 -15.25 -5.52 1.07
N ILE A 63 -14.58 -4.64 0.33
CA ILE A 63 -13.13 -4.70 0.14
C ILE A 63 -12.39 -4.49 1.45
N GLU A 64 -12.79 -3.51 2.27
CA GLU A 64 -12.20 -3.27 3.58
C GLU A 64 -12.28 -4.53 4.45
N LYS A 65 -13.44 -5.20 4.48
CA LYS A 65 -13.61 -6.47 5.21
C LYS A 65 -12.71 -7.58 4.66
N ALA A 66 -12.59 -7.71 3.33
CA ALA A 66 -11.75 -8.71 2.70
C ALA A 66 -10.26 -8.45 2.97
N LEU A 67 -9.81 -7.20 2.86
CA LEU A 67 -8.44 -6.79 3.14
C LEU A 67 -8.08 -6.90 4.62
N ALA A 68 -9.02 -6.62 5.53
CA ALA A 68 -8.82 -6.84 6.96
C ALA A 68 -8.55 -8.33 7.25
N ARG A 69 -9.33 -9.24 6.64
CA ARG A 69 -9.08 -10.69 6.76
C ARG A 69 -7.72 -11.10 6.18
N ARG A 70 -7.33 -10.54 5.03
CA ARG A 70 -6.00 -10.75 4.46
C ARG A 70 -4.91 -10.31 5.43
N HIS A 71 -5.04 -9.10 5.97
CA HIS A 71 -4.08 -8.52 6.89
C HIS A 71 -3.93 -9.39 8.15
N SER A 72 -5.03 -9.87 8.75
CA SER A 72 -4.96 -10.80 9.89
C SER A 72 -4.23 -12.10 9.55
N ARG A 73 -4.56 -12.73 8.41
CA ARG A 73 -3.91 -13.96 7.95
C ARG A 73 -2.42 -13.77 7.67
N GLU A 74 -2.06 -12.66 7.04
CA GLU A 74 -0.67 -12.29 6.80
C GLU A 74 0.05 -12.05 8.12
N HIS A 75 -0.56 -11.31 9.04
CA HIS A 75 -0.01 -11.06 10.38
C HIS A 75 0.26 -12.38 11.13
N GLU A 76 -0.68 -13.32 11.12
CA GLU A 76 -0.48 -14.67 11.68
C GLU A 76 0.70 -15.38 11.03
N LYS A 77 0.71 -15.47 9.70
CA LYS A 77 1.80 -16.11 8.93
C LYS A 77 3.18 -15.50 9.21
N TRP A 78 3.27 -14.18 9.29
CA TRP A 78 4.51 -13.49 9.62
C TRP A 78 4.91 -13.69 11.08
N SER A 79 3.93 -13.81 11.99
CA SER A 79 4.16 -14.02 13.41
C SER A 79 4.57 -15.45 13.75
N GLU A 80 4.15 -16.46 12.98
CA GLU A 80 4.43 -17.90 13.22
C GLU A 80 5.90 -18.22 13.48
N HIS A 81 6.82 -17.54 12.79
CA HIS A 81 8.27 -17.76 12.89
C HIS A 81 9.04 -16.57 13.48
N THR A 82 8.32 -15.54 13.93
CA THR A 82 8.96 -14.36 14.51
C THR A 82 9.14 -14.56 16.01
N GLN A 83 10.37 -14.41 16.49
CA GLN A 83 10.63 -14.42 17.92
C GLN A 83 10.06 -13.15 18.56
N VAL A 84 9.28 -13.32 19.63
CA VAL A 84 8.75 -12.18 20.40
C VAL A 84 9.91 -11.53 21.15
N LEU A 85 10.27 -10.31 20.77
CA LEU A 85 11.26 -9.51 21.48
C LEU A 85 10.62 -8.90 22.74
N PRO A 86 11.35 -8.85 23.86
CA PRO A 86 10.85 -8.18 25.06
C PRO A 86 10.61 -6.69 24.77
N PRO A 87 9.57 -6.08 25.35
CA PRO A 87 9.31 -4.67 25.17
C PRO A 87 10.47 -3.84 25.71
N LEU A 88 10.79 -2.77 24.98
CA LEU A 88 11.83 -1.84 25.35
C LEU A 88 11.46 -1.11 26.65
N LYS A 89 12.45 -0.92 27.53
CA LYS A 89 12.29 -0.24 28.82
C LYS A 89 13.13 1.02 28.88
N VAL A 90 12.66 2.01 29.64
CA VAL A 90 13.46 3.19 30.00
C VAL A 90 14.78 2.75 30.61
N GLY A 91 15.88 3.36 30.16
CA GLY A 91 17.24 2.99 30.56
C GLY A 91 17.91 1.90 29.71
N ASN A 92 17.22 1.28 28.74
CA ASN A 92 17.89 0.35 27.81
C ASN A 92 18.81 1.09 26.84
N HIS A 93 20.01 0.57 26.65
CA HIS A 93 20.92 1.00 25.60
C HIS A 93 20.50 0.39 24.27
N VAL A 94 20.28 1.24 23.27
CA VAL A 94 19.85 0.82 21.94
C VAL A 94 20.77 1.39 20.88
N TYR A 95 20.85 0.68 19.76
CA TYR A 95 21.39 1.19 18.52
C TYR A 95 20.21 1.61 17.62
N VAL A 96 20.35 2.70 16.89
CA VAL A 96 19.37 3.16 15.91
C VAL A 96 19.90 2.88 14.52
N GLN A 97 19.09 2.19 13.71
CA GLN A 97 19.39 1.90 12.31
C GLN A 97 19.06 3.13 11.45
N ASN A 98 20.02 3.54 10.63
CA ASN A 98 19.81 4.61 9.67
C ASN A 98 18.87 4.13 8.55
N LEU A 99 17.71 4.77 8.35
CA LEU A 99 16.81 4.46 7.24
C LEU A 99 17.16 5.23 5.96
N VAL A 100 17.73 6.42 6.09
CA VAL A 100 18.05 7.36 5.00
C VAL A 100 19.43 8.03 5.22
N GLY A 101 20.02 8.61 4.16
CA GLY A 101 21.30 9.33 4.21
C GLY A 101 22.47 8.58 3.55
N ASN A 102 23.70 9.02 3.83
CA ASN A 102 24.92 8.50 3.16
C ASN A 102 25.23 7.03 3.48
N HIS A 103 24.70 6.50 4.58
CA HIS A 103 24.94 5.13 5.04
C HIS A 103 23.62 4.44 5.44
N PRO A 104 22.76 4.10 4.47
CA PRO A 104 21.48 3.45 4.75
C PRO A 104 21.70 2.05 5.34
N LYS A 105 20.83 1.64 6.26
CA LYS A 105 20.78 0.36 6.98
C LYS A 105 21.90 0.11 7.99
N LYS A 106 22.86 1.03 8.17
CA LYS A 106 23.93 0.89 9.15
C LYS A 106 23.46 1.28 10.56
N TRP A 107 23.99 0.59 11.57
CA TRP A 107 23.76 0.87 12.99
C TRP A 107 24.90 1.75 13.50
N GLU A 108 24.63 3.04 13.69
CA GLU A 108 25.69 4.03 13.96
C GLU A 108 25.43 4.84 15.22
N ARG A 109 24.15 5.16 15.47
CA ARG A 109 23.75 5.99 16.60
C ARG A 109 23.41 5.10 17.78
N THR A 110 24.04 5.35 18.92
CA THR A 110 23.68 4.75 20.20
C THR A 110 22.82 5.73 20.99
N GLY A 111 21.93 5.20 21.83
CA GLY A 111 21.09 6.01 22.70
C GLY A 111 20.61 5.23 23.90
N VAL A 112 20.09 5.96 24.88
CA VAL A 112 19.38 5.39 26.04
C VAL A 112 17.92 5.79 25.92
N ILE A 113 17.02 4.84 26.12
CA ILE A 113 15.58 5.11 26.09
C ILE A 113 15.21 5.98 27.29
N THR A 114 14.69 7.19 27.04
CA THR A 114 14.24 8.13 28.07
C THR A 114 12.75 7.99 28.40
N GLU A 115 11.94 7.59 27.42
CA GLU A 115 10.49 7.39 27.55
C GLU A 115 10.03 6.26 26.63
N VAL A 116 8.94 5.59 27.03
CA VAL A 116 8.32 4.52 26.23
C VAL A 116 6.85 4.87 26.03
N HIS A 117 6.47 5.13 24.78
CA HIS A 117 5.08 5.31 24.38
C HIS A 117 4.58 4.04 23.71
N GLN A 118 3.55 3.41 24.26
CA GLN A 118 2.93 2.24 23.64
C GLN A 118 2.22 2.67 22.35
N PHE A 119 2.70 2.16 21.22
CA PHE A 119 2.01 2.30 19.94
C PHE A 119 0.78 1.38 19.96
N HIS A 120 -0.40 1.97 20.14
CA HIS A 120 -1.65 1.23 19.97
C HIS A 120 -1.95 1.19 18.46
N LEU A 121 -1.92 -0.01 17.89
CA LEU A 121 -2.38 -0.30 16.53
C LEU A 121 -3.91 -0.32 16.47
#